data_AF-A0A938UX81-F1
#
_entry.id   AF-A0A938UX81-F1
#
_cell.length_a   1.000
_cell.length_b   1.000
_cell.length_c   1.000
_cell.angle_alpha   90.00
_cell.angle_beta   90.00
_cell.angle_gamma   90.00
#
_symmetry.space_group_name_H-M   'P 1'
#
loop_
_entity.id
_entity.type
_entity.pdbx_description
1 polymer ?
#
loop_
_entity_poly.entity_id
_entity_poly.type
_entity_poly.pdbx_seq_one_letter_code
_entity_poly.pdbx_strand_id
1 'polypeptide(L)'
;MTFDQVKKVAECVRGGPPCYISVFAGRIADTGRDPVRVMAKAVETLKFVPNAELIWASPRELINIFQADEIGCHVITVTNDILKKLNLIGKDLEDFSLETVKMFYDDARAAGYSL
;
A
#
# COMPACT_ATOMS: atom_id res chain seq x y z
N MET A 1 -9.38 -6.42 8.38
CA MET A 1 -8.98 -7.20 9.56
C MET A 1 -8.49 -6.24 10.63
N THR A 2 -8.90 -6.40 11.89
CA THR A 2 -8.39 -5.59 13.02
C THR A 2 -7.10 -6.19 13.58
N PHE A 3 -6.36 -5.43 14.39
CA PHE A 3 -5.18 -5.95 15.08
C PHE A 3 -5.49 -7.15 15.98
N ASP A 4 -6.64 -7.16 16.66
CA ASP A 4 -7.05 -8.28 17.52
C ASP A 4 -7.30 -9.56 16.73
N GLN A 5 -7.82 -9.43 15.50
CA GLN A 5 -7.96 -10.58 14.60
C GLN A 5 -6.59 -11.11 14.18
N VAL A 6 -5.63 -10.22 13.87
CA VAL A 6 -4.25 -10.63 13.55
C VAL A 6 -3.64 -11.41 14.72
N LYS A 7 -3.76 -10.93 15.96
CA LYS A 7 -3.25 -11.66 17.14
C LYS A 7 -3.83 -13.06 17.26
N LYS A 8 -5.16 -13.18 17.17
CA LYS A 8 -5.85 -14.48 17.27
C LYS A 8 -5.36 -15.44 16.20
N VAL A 9 -5.25 -14.98 14.95
CA VAL A 9 -4.73 -15.81 13.85
C VAL A 9 -3.28 -16.20 14.11
N ALA A 10 -2.43 -15.25 14.50
CA ALA A 10 -1.01 -15.49 14.80
C ALA A 10 -0.83 -16.55 15.90
N GLU A 11 -1.66 -16.54 16.94
CA GLU A 11 -1.69 -17.57 17.98
C GLU A 11 -2.12 -18.94 17.44
N CYS A 12 -3.17 -18.99 16.62
CA CYS A 12 -3.67 -20.24 16.04
C CYS A 12 -2.69 -20.92 15.08
N VAL A 13 -1.89 -20.15 14.34
CA VAL A 13 -0.96 -20.68 13.34
C VAL A 13 0.45 -20.93 13.89
N ARG A 14 0.72 -20.57 15.15
CA ARG A 14 2.06 -20.67 15.73
C ARG A 14 2.56 -22.12 15.76
N GLY A 15 3.75 -22.33 15.19
CA GLY A 15 4.37 -23.65 15.12
C GLY A 15 3.75 -24.57 14.05
N GLY A 16 2.81 -24.05 13.26
CA GLY A 16 2.27 -24.74 12.09
C GLY A 16 3.17 -24.60 10.85
N PRO A 17 2.67 -25.04 9.68
CA PRO A 17 3.36 -24.84 8.40
C PRO A 17 3.58 -23.35 8.07
N PRO A 18 4.53 -23.04 7.15
CA PRO A 18 4.69 -21.69 6.62
C PRO A 18 3.38 -21.15 6.05
N CYS A 19 3.01 -19.92 6.43
CA CYS A 19 1.77 -19.30 5.99
C CYS A 19 1.85 -17.78 5.90
N TYR A 20 0.81 -17.19 5.32
CA TYR A 20 0.67 -15.74 5.19
C TYR A 20 -0.55 -15.25 5.97
N ILE A 21 -0.40 -14.12 6.66
CA ILE A 21 -1.52 -13.37 7.24
C ILE A 21 -1.72 -12.11 6.41
N SER A 22 -2.86 -12.01 5.74
CA SER A 22 -3.17 -10.90 4.86
C SER A 22 -4.07 -9.86 5.53
N VAL A 23 -3.57 -8.63 5.65
CA VAL A 23 -4.31 -7.51 6.22
C VAL A 23 -4.63 -6.50 5.13
N PHE A 24 -5.92 -6.23 4.94
CA PHE A 24 -6.43 -5.26 3.97
C PHE A 24 -6.22 -3.83 4.47
N ALA A 25 -4.97 -3.37 4.43
CA ALA A 25 -4.54 -2.07 4.93
C ALA A 25 -5.23 -0.90 4.22
N GLY A 26 -5.46 -0.98 2.90
CA GLY A 26 -6.22 0.07 2.22
C GLY A 26 -7.67 0.17 2.67
N ARG A 27 -8.29 -0.92 3.16
CA ARG A 27 -9.63 -0.84 3.77
C ARG A 27 -9.61 -0.13 5.12
N ILE A 28 -8.49 -0.13 5.83
CA ILE A 28 -8.30 0.68 7.03
C ILE A 28 -8.18 2.16 6.61
N ALA A 29 -7.39 2.45 5.58
CA ALA A 29 -7.24 3.79 5.03
C ALA A 29 -8.57 4.38 4.49
N ASP A 30 -9.40 3.57 3.83
CA ASP A 30 -10.74 3.97 3.35
C ASP A 30 -11.64 4.52 4.49
N THR A 31 -11.35 4.16 5.74
CA THR A 31 -12.09 4.66 6.93
C THR A 31 -11.51 5.96 7.51
N GLY A 32 -10.52 6.56 6.86
CA GLY A 32 -9.81 7.74 7.36
C GLY A 32 -8.82 7.43 8.49
N ARG A 33 -8.48 6.16 8.70
CA ARG A 33 -7.54 5.71 9.74
C ARG A 33 -6.21 5.36 9.13
N ASP A 34 -5.13 5.79 9.78
CA ASP A 34 -3.77 5.44 9.40
C ASP A 34 -3.52 3.92 9.50
N PRO A 35 -3.29 3.20 8.38
CA PRO A 35 -3.06 1.77 8.38
C PRO A 35 -1.69 1.38 8.93
N VAL A 36 -0.68 2.26 8.84
CA VAL A 36 0.72 1.96 9.21
C VAL A 36 0.80 1.53 10.67
N ARG A 37 0.05 2.20 11.56
CA ARG A 37 0.00 1.86 12.99
C ARG A 37 -0.51 0.44 13.26
N VAL A 38 -1.46 -0.04 12.48
CA VAL A 38 -2.02 -1.40 12.63
C VAL A 38 -1.04 -2.42 12.06
N MET A 39 -0.47 -2.10 10.89
CA MET A 39 0.48 -2.98 10.20
C MET A 39 1.79 -3.14 10.99
N ALA A 40 2.36 -2.06 11.54
CA ALA A 40 3.57 -2.12 12.36
C ALA A 40 3.36 -3.01 13.61
N LYS A 41 2.23 -2.86 14.30
CA LYS A 41 1.88 -3.73 15.44
C LYS A 41 1.74 -5.19 15.03
N ALA A 42 1.20 -5.45 13.84
CA ALA A 42 1.10 -6.80 13.28
C ALA A 42 2.49 -7.38 13.00
N VAL A 43 3.40 -6.63 12.37
CA VAL A 43 4.80 -7.06 12.15
C VAL A 43 5.49 -7.40 13.47
N GLU A 44 5.40 -6.51 14.47
CA GLU A 44 5.98 -6.77 15.81
C GLU A 44 5.43 -8.04 16.46
N THR A 45 4.14 -8.30 16.31
CA THR A 45 3.51 -9.52 16.85
C THR A 45 4.02 -10.78 16.16
N LEU A 46 4.28 -10.71 14.85
CA LEU A 46 4.73 -11.86 14.05
C LEU A 46 6.20 -12.22 14.24
N LYS A 47 7.01 -11.35 14.87
CA LYS A 47 8.35 -11.74 15.35
C LYS A 47 8.34 -12.96 16.27
N PHE A 48 7.23 -13.21 16.97
CA PHE A 48 7.03 -14.38 17.84
C PHE A 48 6.37 -15.58 17.14
N VAL A 49 6.13 -15.48 15.82
CA VAL A 49 5.47 -16.49 14.99
C VAL A 49 6.23 -16.61 13.67
N PRO A 50 7.47 -17.15 13.68
CA PRO A 50 8.38 -17.08 12.53
C PRO A 50 7.93 -17.90 11.32
N ASN A 51 6.93 -18.78 11.47
CA ASN A 51 6.32 -19.48 10.35
C ASN A 51 5.27 -18.63 9.59
N ALA A 52 4.93 -17.43 10.07
CA ALA A 52 3.90 -16.58 9.48
C ALA A 52 4.48 -15.25 8.99
N GLU A 53 4.23 -14.94 7.72
CA GLU A 53 4.62 -13.67 7.09
C GLU A 53 3.41 -12.75 6.91
N LEU A 54 3.62 -11.44 7.04
CA LEU A 54 2.57 -10.43 6.88
C LEU A 54 2.47 -9.98 5.43
N ILE A 55 1.25 -9.97 4.89
CA ILE A 55 0.94 -9.34 3.61
C ILE A 55 0.19 -8.03 3.85
N TRP A 56 0.75 -6.91 3.37
CA TRP A 56 0.02 -5.67 3.12
C TRP A 56 -0.84 -5.85 1.86
N ALA A 57 -2.15 -5.97 2.06
CA ALA A 57 -3.10 -6.16 0.97
C ALA A 57 -3.94 -4.90 0.70
N SER A 58 -4.43 -4.80 -0.53
CA SER A 58 -5.28 -3.72 -1.00
C SER A 58 -4.65 -2.31 -0.86
N PRO A 59 -3.37 -2.07 -1.21
CA PRO A 59 -2.80 -0.72 -1.20
C PRO A 59 -3.59 0.20 -2.16
N ARG A 60 -3.62 1.49 -1.82
CA ARG A 60 -4.34 2.52 -2.59
C ARG A 60 -3.38 3.42 -3.37
N GLU A 61 -2.18 3.58 -2.89
CA GLU A 61 -1.24 4.61 -3.33
C GLU A 61 0.16 4.04 -3.49
N LEU A 62 0.96 4.69 -4.35
CA LEU A 62 2.39 4.39 -4.51
C LEU A 62 3.13 4.46 -3.17
N ILE A 63 2.77 5.43 -2.31
CA ILE A 63 3.43 5.62 -1.02
C ILE A 63 3.28 4.41 -0.08
N ASN A 64 2.26 3.57 -0.27
CA ASN A 64 2.07 2.40 0.56
C ASN A 64 3.18 1.36 0.40
N ILE A 65 3.91 1.36 -0.74
CA ILE A 65 5.08 0.50 -0.94
C ILE A 65 6.18 0.88 0.05
N PHE A 66 6.51 2.17 0.13
CA PHE A 66 7.54 2.67 1.05
C PHE A 66 7.11 2.52 2.52
N GLN A 67 5.84 2.76 2.82
CA GLN A 67 5.32 2.54 4.18
C GLN A 67 5.39 1.07 4.61
N ALA A 68 5.14 0.14 3.69
CA ALA A 68 5.28 -1.29 3.97
C ALA A 68 6.75 -1.68 4.20
N ASP A 69 7.66 -1.14 3.39
CA ASP A 69 9.11 -1.34 3.53
C ASP A 69 9.65 -0.77 4.87
N GLU A 70 9.27 0.46 5.21
CA GLU A 70 9.70 1.17 6.42
C GLU A 70 9.36 0.41 7.71
N ILE A 71 8.22 -0.28 7.75
CA ILE A 71 7.82 -1.08 8.91
C ILE A 71 8.32 -2.54 8.87
N GLY A 72 9.07 -2.92 7.83
CA GLY A 72 9.52 -4.30 7.64
C GLY A 72 8.38 -5.28 7.33
N CYS A 73 7.37 -4.85 6.58
CA CYS A 73 6.31 -5.76 6.13
C CYS A 73 6.88 -6.75 5.11
N HIS A 74 6.72 -8.05 5.36
CA HIS A 74 7.31 -9.12 4.56
C HIS A 74 6.90 -9.07 3.07
N VAL A 75 5.63 -8.77 2.79
CA VAL A 75 5.10 -8.73 1.42
C VAL A 75 4.08 -7.61 1.28
N ILE A 76 4.08 -6.93 0.14
CA ILE A 76 2.98 -6.06 -0.30
C ILE A 76 2.45 -6.54 -1.65
N THR A 77 1.13 -6.63 -1.80
CA THR A 77 0.49 -6.95 -3.09
C THR A 77 -0.01 -5.68 -3.75
N VAL A 78 0.52 -5.33 -4.92
CA VAL A 78 0.21 -4.08 -5.64
C VAL A 78 -0.42 -4.38 -6.99
N THR A 79 -1.31 -3.48 -7.45
CA THR A 79 -1.87 -3.57 -8.81
C THR A 79 -0.88 -3.07 -9.85
N ASN A 80 -1.06 -3.46 -11.11
CA ASN A 80 -0.24 -2.98 -12.23
C ASN A 80 -0.26 -1.45 -12.36
N ASP A 81 -1.38 -0.79 -12.02
CA ASP A 81 -1.46 0.67 -12.10
C ASP A 81 -0.64 1.37 -11.01
N ILE A 82 -0.49 0.76 -9.83
CA ILE A 82 0.45 1.27 -8.82
C ILE A 82 1.88 0.98 -9.27
N LEU A 83 2.17 -0.21 -9.81
CA LEU A 83 3.51 -0.55 -10.32
C LEU A 83 3.97 0.37 -11.44
N LYS A 84 3.08 0.74 -12.37
CA LYS A 84 3.40 1.69 -13.43
C LYS A 84 3.87 3.04 -12.90
N LYS A 85 3.40 3.48 -11.73
CA LYS A 85 3.80 4.75 -11.09
C LYS A 85 5.21 4.71 -10.49
N LEU A 86 5.88 3.55 -10.44
CA LEU A 86 7.27 3.47 -9.98
C LEU A 86 8.22 4.32 -10.84
N ASN A 87 7.89 4.53 -12.13
CA ASN A 87 8.66 5.42 -13.01
C ASN A 87 8.56 6.91 -12.64
N LEU A 88 7.61 7.30 -11.78
CA LEU A 88 7.45 8.67 -11.29
C LEU A 88 8.28 8.93 -10.03
N ILE A 89 8.95 7.92 -9.47
CA ILE A 89 9.77 8.08 -8.26
C ILE A 89 10.89 9.08 -8.57
N GLY A 90 10.94 10.16 -7.77
CA GLY A 90 11.94 11.22 -7.92
C GLY A 90 11.72 12.14 -9.11
N LYS A 91 10.56 12.08 -9.79
CA LYS A 91 10.22 13.00 -10.87
C LYS A 91 10.18 14.44 -10.34
N ASP A 92 10.80 15.36 -11.09
CA ASP A 92 10.75 16.78 -10.77
C ASP A 92 9.31 17.31 -10.78
N LEU A 93 8.98 18.11 -9.77
CA LEU A 93 7.61 18.57 -9.56
C LEU A 93 7.21 19.70 -10.52
N GLU A 94 8.17 20.52 -10.97
CA GLU A 94 7.91 21.56 -11.97
C GLU A 94 7.62 20.93 -13.33
N ASP A 95 8.43 19.94 -13.72
CA ASP A 95 8.20 19.17 -14.95
C ASP A 95 6.88 18.42 -14.90
N PHE A 96 6.58 17.74 -13.79
CA PHE A 96 5.34 16.98 -13.65
C PHE A 96 4.10 17.88 -13.65
N SER A 97 4.20 19.06 -13.03
CA SER A 97 3.14 20.08 -13.07
C SER A 97 2.93 20.58 -14.51
N LEU A 98 4.00 20.92 -15.23
CA LEU A 98 3.93 21.41 -16.61
C LEU A 98 3.33 20.37 -17.56
N GLU A 99 3.74 19.11 -17.46
CA GLU A 99 3.14 18.00 -18.23
C GLU A 99 1.65 17.86 -17.98
N THR A 100 1.23 18.00 -16.72
CA THR A 100 -0.18 17.91 -16.32
C THR A 100 -1.00 19.06 -16.90
N VAL A 101 -0.47 20.29 -16.87
CA VAL A 101 -1.14 21.46 -17.48
C VAL A 101 -1.26 21.30 -19.00
N LYS A 102 -0.22 20.80 -19.67
CA LYS A 102 -0.27 20.49 -21.11
C LYS A 102 -1.33 19.43 -21.43
N MET A 103 -1.40 18.36 -20.63
CA MET A 103 -2.43 17.32 -20.75
C MET A 103 -3.84 17.91 -20.67
N PHE A 104 -4.11 18.76 -19.66
CA PHE A 104 -5.42 19.41 -19.55
C PHE A 104 -5.75 20.32 -20.73
N TYR A 105 -4.78 21.05 -21.25
CA TYR A 105 -4.96 21.89 -22.43
C TYR A 105 -5.29 21.05 -23.67
N ASP A 106 -4.57 19.96 -23.89
CA ASP A 106 -4.79 19.05 -25.01
C ASP A 106 -6.16 18.35 -24.91
N ASP A 107 -6.55 17.91 -23.72
CA ASP A 107 -7.89 17.33 -23.46
C ASP A 107 -9.01 18.33 -23.74
N ALA A 108 -8.86 19.59 -23.32
CA ALA A 108 -9.84 20.65 -23.58
C ALA A 108 -9.99 20.94 -25.08
N ARG A 109 -8.87 20.99 -25.82
CA ARG A 109 -8.88 21.13 -27.28
C ARG A 109 -9.53 19.93 -27.96
N ALA A 110 -9.24 18.71 -27.51
CA ALA A 110 -9.84 17.49 -28.05
C ALA A 110 -11.37 17.45 -27.82
N ALA A 111 -11.85 18.03 -26.72
CA ALA A 111 -13.28 18.20 -26.43
C ALA A 111 -13.94 19.38 -27.18
N GLY A 112 -13.19 20.16 -27.97
CA GLY A 112 -13.70 21.26 -28.79
C GLY A 112 -13.79 22.62 -28.09
N TYR A 113 -13.20 22.77 -26.89
CA TYR A 113 -13.11 24.07 -26.24
C TYR A 113 -12.02 24.93 -26.89
N SER A 114 -12.28 26.24 -26.98
CA SER A 114 -11.29 27.25 -27.33
C SER A 114 -10.89 27.99 -26.05
N LEU A 115 -9.61 27.89 -25.69
CA LEU A 115 -8.99 28.51 -24.52
C LEU A 115 -8.08 29.66 -24.94
#